data_AF-K1S202-F1
#
_entry.id   AF-K1S202-F1
#
_cell.length_a   1.000
_cell.length_b   1.000
_cell.length_c   1.000
_cell.angle_alpha   90.00
_cell.angle_beta   90.00
_cell.angle_gamma   90.00
#
_symmetry.space_group_name_H-M   'P 1'
#
loop_
_entity.id
_entity.type
_entity.pdbx_description
1 polymer ?
#
loop_
_entity_poly.entity_id
_entity_poly.type
_entity_poly.pdbx_seq_one_letter_code
_entity_poly.pdbx_strand_id
1 'polypeptide(L)'
;MTAGVRPGGLRSKQDIKLLICYLLSSIPQGLSKTDLINVLQDNNLANYFEVASAFDELLKQGNLTEAQEEETFYTVTASGKMIAQELDVSLPISIREQVLSAALSLMAQQK
;
A
#
# COMPACT_ATOMS: atom_id res chain seq x y z
N MET A 1 11.03 -1.80 26.94
CA MET A 1 9.55 -1.88 26.84
C MET A 1 9.22 -2.29 25.41
N THR A 2 9.20 -3.60 25.14
CA THR A 2 8.77 -4.13 23.85
C THR A 2 7.26 -4.05 23.82
N ALA A 3 6.72 -3.10 23.04
CA ALA A 3 5.29 -2.95 22.84
C ALA A 3 4.69 -4.30 22.45
N GLY A 4 3.85 -4.84 23.32
CA GLY A 4 3.12 -6.07 23.08
C GLY A 4 2.13 -5.86 21.95
N VAL A 5 2.53 -6.20 20.74
CA VAL A 5 1.59 -6.41 19.64
C VAL A 5 1.09 -7.85 19.74
N ARG A 6 -0.20 -7.99 20.03
CA ARG A 6 -0.90 -9.27 19.99
C ARG A 6 -0.87 -9.78 18.53
N PRO A 7 -0.51 -11.04 18.26
CA PRO A 7 -0.45 -11.60 16.92
C PRO A 7 -1.85 -12.01 16.46
N GLY A 8 -2.67 -11.03 16.12
CA GLY A 8 -4.06 -11.30 15.75
C GLY A 8 -4.70 -10.13 15.03
N GLY A 9 -4.67 -10.20 13.70
CA GLY A 9 -5.61 -9.50 12.82
C GLY A 9 -4.96 -8.43 11.95
N LEU A 10 -4.63 -8.80 10.71
CA LEU A 10 -4.44 -7.94 9.52
C LEU A 10 -3.46 -6.75 9.56
N ARG A 11 -3.00 -6.29 10.73
CA ARG A 11 -2.22 -5.08 10.96
C ARG A 11 -0.73 -5.34 11.11
N SER A 12 -0.19 -6.35 10.43
CA SER A 12 1.26 -6.48 10.39
C SER A 12 1.82 -5.44 9.43
N LYS A 13 2.96 -4.84 9.77
CA LYS A 13 3.71 -3.97 8.84
C LYS A 13 3.88 -4.62 7.46
N GLN A 14 3.99 -5.95 7.45
CA GLN A 14 4.04 -6.75 6.23
C GLN A 14 2.76 -6.63 5.40
N ASP A 15 1.57 -6.81 5.96
CA ASP A 15 0.27 -6.66 5.28
C ASP A 15 0.06 -5.26 4.68
N ILE A 16 0.55 -4.22 5.36
CA ILE A 16 0.48 -2.83 4.87
C ILE A 16 1.34 -2.64 3.63
N LYS A 17 2.60 -3.10 3.67
CA LYS A 17 3.50 -3.04 2.49
C LYS A 17 2.90 -3.75 1.28
N LEU A 18 2.36 -4.91 1.58
CA LEU A 18 1.67 -5.80 0.69
C LEU A 18 0.46 -5.12 -0.01
N LEU A 19 -0.38 -4.43 0.74
CA LEU A 19 -1.48 -3.60 0.21
C LEU A 19 -0.97 -2.45 -0.66
N ILE A 20 0.09 -1.75 -0.23
CA ILE A 20 0.70 -0.66 -1.01
C ILE A 20 1.18 -1.19 -2.37
N CYS A 21 1.96 -2.28 -2.38
CA CYS A 21 2.46 -2.88 -3.61
C CYS A 21 1.31 -3.38 -4.51
N TYR A 22 0.23 -3.92 -3.93
CA TYR A 22 -0.94 -4.36 -4.68
C TYR A 22 -1.69 -3.20 -5.34
N LEU A 23 -1.96 -2.12 -4.60
CA LEU A 23 -2.58 -0.92 -5.13
C LEU A 23 -1.78 -0.35 -6.31
N LEU A 24 -0.47 -0.21 -6.12
CA LEU A 24 0.44 0.26 -7.15
C LEU A 24 0.59 -0.71 -8.33
N SER A 25 0.40 -2.01 -8.11
CA SER A 25 0.40 -3.01 -9.19
C SER A 25 -0.89 -2.96 -10.02
N SER A 26 -2.03 -2.69 -9.39
CA SER A 26 -3.32 -2.54 -10.07
C SER A 26 -3.48 -1.18 -10.76
N ILE A 27 -2.76 -0.16 -10.29
CA ILE A 27 -2.87 1.23 -10.76
C ILE A 27 -1.60 1.56 -11.56
N PRO A 28 -1.60 1.33 -12.89
CA PRO A 28 -0.39 1.49 -13.71
C PRO A 28 0.10 2.95 -13.79
N GLN A 29 -0.79 3.91 -13.55
CA GLN A 29 -0.48 5.34 -13.48
C GLN A 29 0.31 5.74 -12.22
N GLY A 30 0.42 4.84 -11.23
CA GLY A 30 1.04 5.13 -9.94
C GLY A 30 0.10 5.88 -8.99
N LEU A 31 0.48 5.92 -7.71
CA LEU A 31 -0.22 6.66 -6.66
C LEU A 31 0.77 7.49 -5.86
N SER A 32 0.28 8.61 -5.32
CA SER A 32 1.05 9.39 -4.36
C SER A 32 1.06 8.71 -3.00
N LYS A 33 2.10 8.98 -2.21
CA LYS A 33 2.16 8.55 -0.80
C LYS A 33 0.91 8.97 -0.02
N THR A 34 0.41 10.17 -0.27
CA THR A 34 -0.79 10.71 0.37
C THR A 34 -2.05 9.93 -0.01
N ASP A 35 -2.20 9.54 -1.28
CA ASP A 35 -3.35 8.74 -1.71
C ASP A 35 -3.35 7.38 -1.05
N LEU A 36 -2.18 6.71 -0.99
CA LEU A 36 -2.02 5.45 -0.28
C LEU A 36 -2.41 5.59 1.19
N ILE A 37 -1.93 6.64 1.87
CA ILE A 37 -2.30 6.94 3.25
C ILE A 37 -3.80 7.11 3.39
N ASN A 38 -4.43 7.93 2.55
CA ASN A 38 -5.87 8.20 2.60
C ASN A 38 -6.66 6.91 2.39
N VAL A 39 -6.34 6.11 1.37
CA VAL A 39 -7.01 4.82 1.11
C VAL A 39 -6.94 3.91 2.32
N LEU A 40 -5.74 3.69 2.87
CA LEU A 40 -5.54 2.75 3.98
C LEU A 40 -6.15 3.27 5.29
N GLN A 41 -6.12 4.59 5.52
CA GLN A 41 -6.67 5.23 6.70
C GLN A 41 -8.21 5.27 6.67
N ASP A 42 -8.80 5.60 5.53
CA ASP A 42 -10.25 5.67 5.32
C ASP A 42 -10.91 4.30 5.53
N ASN A 43 -10.22 3.23 5.10
CA ASN A 43 -10.65 1.85 5.32
C ASN A 43 -10.30 1.31 6.72
N ASN A 44 -9.79 2.15 7.64
CA ASN A 44 -9.35 1.79 9.00
C ASN A 44 -8.33 0.64 9.05
N LEU A 45 -7.61 0.41 7.95
CA LEU A 45 -6.66 -0.69 7.82
C LEU A 45 -5.36 -0.37 8.55
N ALA A 46 -4.85 0.85 8.35
CA ALA A 46 -3.61 1.31 8.95
C ALA A 46 -3.63 2.81 9.23
N ASN A 47 -2.81 3.25 10.18
CA ASN A 47 -2.61 4.67 10.46
C ASN A 47 -1.50 5.27 9.59
N TYR A 48 -1.52 6.60 9.44
CA TYR A 48 -0.48 7.37 8.72
C TYR A 48 0.94 6.89 9.02
N PHE A 49 1.28 6.68 10.29
CA PHE A 49 2.63 6.27 10.70
C PHE A 49 3.01 4.88 10.18
N GLU A 50 2.08 3.93 10.21
CA GLU A 50 2.35 2.56 9.74
C GLU A 50 2.47 2.52 8.23
N VAL A 51 1.59 3.21 7.51
CA VAL A 51 1.64 3.34 6.05
C VAL A 51 2.93 4.05 5.63
N ALA A 52 3.26 5.18 6.26
CA ALA A 52 4.47 5.94 5.95
C ALA A 52 5.74 5.12 6.22
N SER A 53 5.78 4.36 7.32
CA SER A 53 6.92 3.50 7.64
C SER A 53 7.04 2.32 6.67
N ALA A 54 5.93 1.68 6.32
CA ALA A 54 5.89 0.60 5.33
C ALA A 54 6.33 1.09 3.94
N PHE A 55 5.84 2.25 3.54
CA PHE A 55 6.17 2.90 2.27
C PHE A 55 7.65 3.23 2.17
N ASP A 56 8.22 3.91 3.18
CA ASP A 56 9.64 4.28 3.22
C ASP A 56 10.54 3.04 3.15
N GLU A 57 10.15 1.96 3.84
CA GLU A 57 10.89 0.69 3.82
C GLU A 57 10.83 0.01 2.45
N LEU A 58 9.68 0.02 1.78
CA LEU A 58 9.56 -0.50 0.42
C LEU A 58 10.38 0.32 -0.58
N LEU A 59 10.40 1.64 -0.43
CA LEU A 59 11.16 2.54 -1.30
C LEU A 59 12.67 2.34 -1.10
N LYS A 60 13.13 2.24 0.16
CA LYS A 60 14.52 1.90 0.50
C LYS A 60 14.95 0.52 0.00
N GLN A 61 14.03 -0.45 -0.02
CA GLN A 61 14.29 -1.79 -0.54
C GLN A 61 14.27 -1.87 -2.08
N GLY A 62 13.90 -0.79 -2.79
CA GLY A 62 13.78 -0.81 -4.25
C GLY A 62 12.53 -1.54 -4.77
N ASN A 63 11.54 -1.74 -3.90
CA ASN A 63 10.25 -2.33 -4.27
C ASN A 63 9.30 -1.32 -4.92
N LEU A 64 9.51 -0.03 -4.62
CA LEU A 64 8.81 1.10 -5.25
C LEU A 64 9.81 1.95 -6.01
N THR A 65 9.34 2.58 -7.08
CA THR A 65 10.10 3.53 -7.88
C THR A 65 9.22 4.73 -8.21
N GLU A 66 9.83 5.87 -8.45
CA GLU A 66 9.13 7.07 -8.92
C GLU A 66 8.61 6.82 -10.34
N ALA A 67 7.34 7.16 -10.57
CA ALA A 67 6.60 6.83 -11.80
C ALA A 67 6.77 7.91 -12.89
N GLN A 68 6.82 9.17 -12.47
CA GLN A 68 6.92 10.34 -13.32
C GLN A 68 7.93 11.32 -12.74
N GLU A 69 8.49 12.18 -13.60
CA GLU A 69 9.36 13.30 -13.21
C GLU A 69 8.63 14.33 -12.32
N GLU A 70 7.30 14.32 -12.30
CA GLU A 70 6.53 14.94 -11.22
C GLU A 70 6.69 14.10 -9.95
N GLU A 71 7.56 14.58 -9.06
CA GLU A 71 8.16 14.03 -7.82
C GLU A 71 7.19 13.45 -6.77
N THR A 72 5.94 13.15 -7.13
CA THR A 72 4.85 12.79 -6.21
C THR A 72 4.25 11.41 -6.45
N PHE A 73 4.36 10.83 -7.66
CA PHE A 73 3.77 9.53 -7.97
C PHE A 73 4.79 8.39 -7.93
N TYR A 74 4.37 7.27 -7.34
CA TYR A 74 5.18 6.07 -7.22
C TYR A 74 4.50 4.90 -7.93
N THR A 75 5.30 4.00 -8.48
CA THR A 75 4.88 2.72 -9.03
C THR A 75 5.61 1.57 -8.35
N VAL A 76 5.06 0.38 -8.51
CA VAL A 76 5.67 -0.85 -8.01
C VAL A 76 6.69 -1.39 -9.02
N THR A 77 7.86 -1.80 -8.54
CA THR A 77 8.87 -2.46 -9.38
C THR A 77 8.58 -3.96 -9.51
N ALA A 78 9.38 -4.66 -10.33
CA ALA A 78 9.27 -6.13 -10.42
C ALA A 78 9.42 -6.82 -9.05
N SER A 79 10.31 -6.31 -8.19
CA SER A 79 10.50 -6.82 -6.82
C SER A 79 9.27 -6.57 -5.95
N GLY A 80 8.68 -5.37 -6.02
CA GLY A 80 7.45 -5.07 -5.29
C GLY A 80 6.25 -5.90 -5.77
N LYS A 81 6.20 -6.25 -7.07
CA LYS A 81 5.17 -7.17 -7.59
C LYS A 81 5.32 -8.58 -7.02
N MET A 82 6.54 -9.08 -6.83
CA MET A 82 6.76 -10.37 -6.15
C MET A 82 6.23 -10.33 -4.71
N ILE A 83 6.46 -9.22 -4.00
CA ILE A 83 5.89 -9.04 -2.65
C ILE A 83 4.35 -9.03 -2.73
N ALA A 84 3.77 -8.27 -3.67
CA ALA A 84 2.31 -8.26 -3.86
C ALA A 84 1.72 -9.63 -4.27
N GLN A 85 2.52 -10.55 -4.82
CA GLN A 85 2.07 -11.91 -5.14
C GLN A 85 2.05 -12.82 -3.91
N GLU A 86 2.98 -12.64 -2.97
CA GLU A 86 2.96 -13.31 -1.65
C GLU A 86 1.71 -12.91 -0.84
N LEU A 87 1.10 -11.77 -1.16
CA LEU A 87 -0.16 -11.28 -0.58
C LEU A 87 -1.30 -12.29 -0.67
N ASP A 88 -1.36 -13.04 -1.76
CA ASP A 88 -2.56 -13.80 -2.14
C ASP A 88 -2.96 -14.81 -1.06
N VAL A 89 -2.00 -15.21 -0.22
CA VAL A 89 -2.17 -16.17 0.86
C VAL A 89 -2.50 -15.52 2.21
N SER A 90 -2.14 -14.24 2.41
CA SER A 90 -2.22 -13.57 3.73
C SER A 90 -3.50 -12.73 3.92
N LEU A 91 -4.05 -12.15 2.84
CA LEU A 91 -5.16 -11.18 2.92
C LEU A 91 -6.44 -11.66 2.18
N PRO A 92 -7.63 -11.53 2.80
CA PRO A 92 -8.89 -11.86 2.14
C PRO A 92 -9.13 -11.00 0.90
N ILE A 93 -9.70 -11.61 -0.15
CA ILE A 93 -10.10 -10.92 -1.39
C ILE A 93 -10.97 -9.69 -1.12
N SER A 94 -11.91 -9.77 -0.17
CA SER A 94 -12.81 -8.65 0.15
C SER A 94 -12.06 -7.38 0.57
N ILE A 95 -10.94 -7.51 1.29
CA ILE A 95 -10.12 -6.35 1.69
C ILE A 95 -9.37 -5.80 0.49
N ARG A 96 -8.82 -6.68 -0.36
CA ARG A 96 -8.11 -6.31 -1.60
C ARG A 96 -9.00 -5.50 -2.54
N GLU A 97 -10.22 -5.96 -2.76
CA GLU A 97 -11.20 -5.25 -3.59
C GLU A 97 -11.67 -3.95 -2.96
N GLN A 98 -11.85 -3.93 -1.63
CA GLN A 98 -12.23 -2.73 -0.90
C GLN A 98 -11.18 -1.61 -1.05
N VAL A 99 -9.90 -1.90 -0.80
CA VAL A 99 -8.85 -0.87 -0.96
C VAL A 99 -8.70 -0.43 -2.40
N LEU A 100 -8.80 -1.36 -3.35
CA LEU A 100 -8.69 -1.04 -4.78
C LEU A 100 -9.82 -0.11 -5.21
N SER A 101 -11.04 -0.41 -4.79
CA SER A 101 -12.22 0.42 -5.07
C SER A 101 -12.10 1.80 -4.45
N ALA A 102 -11.58 1.89 -3.22
CA ALA A 102 -11.34 3.17 -2.54
C ALA A 102 -10.26 4.00 -3.25
N ALA A 103 -9.17 3.38 -3.69
CA ALA A 103 -8.12 4.04 -4.46
C ALA A 103 -8.64 4.54 -5.81
N LEU A 104 -9.40 3.72 -6.54
CA LEU A 104 -10.04 4.12 -7.79
C LEU A 104 -11.01 5.30 -7.60
N SER A 105 -11.80 5.27 -6.52
CA SER A 105 -12.73 6.34 -6.17
C SER A 105 -12.01 7.65 -5.85
N LEU A 106 -10.92 7.58 -5.07
CA LEU A 106 -10.08 8.75 -4.76
C LEU A 106 -9.47 9.36 -6.03
N MET A 107 -8.93 8.53 -6.93
CA MET A 107 -8.38 9.00 -8.21
C MET A 107 -9.46 9.60 -9.13
N ALA A 108 -10.67 9.06 -9.10
CA ALA A 108 -11.80 9.61 -9.86
C ALA A 108 -12.28 10.97 -9.32
N GLN A 109 -12.14 11.21 -8.02
CA GLN A 109 -12.50 12.49 -7.38
C GLN A 109 -11.45 13.59 -7.58
N GLN A 110 -10.19 13.23 -7.88
CA GLN A 110 -9.12 14.20 -8.15
C GLN A 110 -9.06 14.67 -9.62
N LYS A 111 -10.01 14.24 -10.46
CA LYS A 111 -10.15 14.66 -11.86
C LYS A 111 -11.05 15.87 -12.06
#